data_AF-A0A6P2JF76-F1
#
_entry.id   AF-A0A6P2JF76-F1
#
_cell.length_a   1.000
_cell.length_b   1.000
_cell.length_c   1.000
_cell.angle_alpha   90.00
_cell.angle_beta   90.00
_cell.angle_gamma   90.00
#
_symmetry.space_group_name_H-M   'P 1'
#
loop_
_entity.id
_entity.type
_entity.pdbx_description
1 polymer ?
#
loop_
_entity_poly.entity_id
_entity_poly.type
_entity_poly.pdbx_seq_one_letter_code
_entity_poly.pdbx_strand_id
1 'polypeptide(L)'
;MQELATHFRAFLFAGIGDGMTAMVRFFDPRNTGAVLDMWGKQIGDVFMAPIERIKYRGRHAQWQTVENDSLNVGRISRSVMIELDQKDVDKLMAHTEPDELIASLIDLGHIDESLPYRSRFTEFEPRYRRALEWGFTEPGDRLAYCNYSYRYGVGFDRHRYIRDALTARCRTGEGFDAMVDQIPGWVWGELKRESEAGLRAQS
;
A
#
# COMPACT_ATOMS: atom_id res chain seq x y z
N MET A 1 11.25 -15.43 27.36
CA MET A 1 10.89 -14.16 26.67
C MET A 1 12.09 -13.37 26.16
N GLN A 2 13.16 -13.19 26.95
CA GLN A 2 14.34 -12.42 26.52
C GLN A 2 15.06 -13.01 25.29
N GLU A 3 15.08 -14.33 25.16
CA GLU A 3 15.67 -15.02 24.00
C GLU A 3 14.90 -14.77 22.71
N LEU A 4 13.57 -14.86 22.73
CA LEU A 4 12.71 -14.56 21.58
C LEU A 4 12.79 -13.07 21.19
N ALA A 5 12.85 -12.17 22.17
CA ALA A 5 13.06 -10.75 21.89
C ALA A 5 14.44 -10.50 21.25
N THR A 6 15.49 -11.19 21.71
CA THR A 6 16.82 -11.14 21.10
C THR A 6 16.78 -11.66 19.66
N HIS A 7 16.05 -12.75 19.43
CA HIS A 7 15.83 -13.31 18.10
C HIS A 7 15.22 -12.29 17.15
N PHE A 8 14.06 -11.73 17.51
CA PHE A 8 13.36 -10.77 16.66
C PHE A 8 14.18 -9.49 16.40
N ARG A 9 14.97 -9.05 17.38
CA ARG A 9 15.86 -7.89 17.20
C ARG A 9 16.90 -8.10 16.10
N ALA A 10 17.34 -9.34 15.87
CA ALA A 10 18.32 -9.65 14.84
C ALA A 10 17.80 -9.39 13.41
N PHE A 11 16.49 -9.24 13.22
CA PHE A 11 15.84 -9.03 11.92
C PHE A 11 15.25 -7.62 11.75
N LEU A 12 15.46 -6.72 12.72
CA LEU A 12 14.86 -5.38 12.69
C LEU A 12 15.48 -4.46 11.64
N PHE A 13 16.73 -4.72 11.23
CA PHE A 13 17.47 -3.85 10.32
C PHE A 13 18.00 -4.64 9.14
N ALA A 14 17.92 -4.02 7.96
CA ALA A 14 18.57 -4.50 6.76
C ALA A 14 19.44 -3.39 6.18
N GLY A 15 20.60 -3.74 5.63
CA GLY A 15 21.40 -2.84 4.81
C GLY A 15 20.70 -2.57 3.49
N ILE A 16 20.82 -1.33 2.99
CA ILE A 16 20.22 -0.87 1.73
C ILE A 16 21.27 -0.21 0.81
N GLY A 17 22.55 -0.56 0.99
CA GLY A 17 23.67 0.05 0.29
C GLY A 17 24.26 1.30 0.98
N ASP A 18 25.45 1.71 0.56
CA ASP A 18 26.17 2.91 1.03
C ASP A 18 26.29 3.07 2.57
N GLY A 19 26.33 1.95 3.29
CA GLY A 19 26.38 1.94 4.75
C GLY A 19 25.07 2.39 5.43
N MET A 20 24.00 2.58 4.65
CA MET A 20 22.67 2.90 5.16
C MET A 20 21.93 1.64 5.59
N THR A 21 21.11 1.78 6.62
CA THR A 21 20.25 0.71 7.13
C THR A 21 18.81 1.18 7.21
N ALA A 22 17.88 0.28 6.90
CA ALA A 22 16.44 0.50 7.01
C ALA A 22 15.85 -0.41 8.08
N MET A 23 14.87 0.13 8.82
CA MET A 23 14.10 -0.68 9.78
C MET A 23 13.04 -1.50 9.05
N VAL A 24 13.11 -2.82 9.17
CA VAL A 24 12.16 -3.76 8.58
C VAL A 24 10.99 -3.99 9.54
N ARG A 25 9.81 -3.49 9.17
CA ARG A 25 8.59 -3.59 9.99
C ARG A 25 7.86 -4.93 9.85
N PHE A 26 8.56 -6.05 10.05
CA PHE A 26 7.96 -7.40 9.94
C PHE A 26 6.79 -7.64 10.93
N PHE A 27 6.79 -6.91 12.03
CA PHE A 27 5.76 -6.96 13.08
C PHE A 27 4.48 -6.21 12.71
N ASP A 28 4.50 -5.39 11.66
CA ASP A 28 3.28 -4.81 11.11
C ASP A 28 2.54 -5.89 10.29
N PRO A 29 1.33 -6.32 10.69
CA PRO A 29 0.62 -7.39 10.00
C PRO A 29 0.29 -7.07 8.54
N ARG A 30 0.39 -5.81 8.10
CA ARG A 30 0.26 -5.39 6.70
C ARG A 30 1.49 -5.70 5.86
N ASN A 31 2.66 -5.82 6.51
CA ASN A 31 3.95 -6.01 5.88
C ASN A 31 4.53 -7.41 6.10
N THR A 32 4.06 -8.14 7.12
CA THR A 32 4.60 -9.46 7.49
C THR A 32 4.79 -10.39 6.29
N GLY A 33 3.77 -10.57 5.45
CA GLY A 33 3.87 -11.41 4.26
C GLY A 33 4.94 -10.92 3.27
N ALA A 34 4.86 -9.65 2.88
CA ALA A 34 5.80 -9.05 1.92
C ALA A 34 7.26 -9.10 2.40
N VAL A 35 7.49 -8.90 3.70
CA VAL A 35 8.83 -9.00 4.30
C VAL A 35 9.33 -10.44 4.29
N LEU A 36 8.50 -11.41 4.68
CA LEU A 36 8.88 -12.83 4.65
C LEU A 36 9.18 -13.31 3.22
N ASP A 37 8.39 -12.87 2.24
CA ASP A 37 8.62 -13.18 0.83
C ASP A 37 9.93 -12.55 0.32
N MET A 38 10.21 -11.31 0.72
CA MET A 38 11.45 -10.60 0.37
C MET A 38 12.69 -11.27 0.96
N TRP A 39 12.64 -11.67 2.23
CA TRP A 39 13.71 -12.42 2.88
C TRP A 39 13.97 -13.77 2.20
N GLY A 40 12.96 -14.31 1.52
CA GLY A 40 13.02 -15.60 0.89
C GLY A 40 13.09 -16.74 1.91
N LYS A 41 13.06 -17.97 1.39
CA LYS A 41 12.93 -19.17 2.22
C LYS A 41 14.03 -19.30 3.26
N GLN A 42 15.29 -19.07 2.89
CA GLN A 42 16.42 -19.30 3.80
C GLN A 42 16.38 -18.38 5.03
N ILE A 43 16.19 -17.07 4.85
CA ILE A 43 16.13 -16.13 5.97
C ILE A 43 14.79 -16.31 6.71
N GLY A 44 13.70 -16.58 5.99
CA GLY A 44 12.40 -16.90 6.57
C GLY A 44 12.44 -18.12 7.51
N ASP A 45 13.13 -19.20 7.12
CA ASP A 45 13.30 -20.39 7.96
C ASP A 45 14.08 -20.06 9.24
N VAL A 46 15.12 -19.21 9.14
CA VAL A 46 15.90 -18.76 10.31
C VAL A 46 15.05 -17.85 11.21
N PHE A 47 14.19 -17.00 10.66
CA PHE A 47 13.25 -16.17 11.42
C PHE A 47 12.18 -17.01 12.13
N MET A 48 11.70 -18.06 11.48
CA MET A 48 10.69 -18.96 12.03
C MET A 48 11.28 -19.99 13.00
N ALA A 49 12.60 -20.17 13.04
CA ALA A 49 13.28 -21.19 13.86
C ALA A 49 12.76 -21.37 15.30
N PRO A 50 12.57 -20.32 16.12
CA PRO A 50 12.06 -20.46 17.48
C PRO A 50 10.53 -20.35 17.59
N ILE A 51 9.81 -20.34 16.47
CA ILE A 51 8.38 -20.06 16.36
C ILE A 51 7.70 -21.23 15.65
N GLU A 52 6.68 -21.81 16.27
CA GLU A 52 5.92 -22.88 15.62
C GLU A 52 5.09 -22.34 14.45
N ARG A 53 4.41 -21.20 14.69
CA ARG A 53 3.46 -20.62 13.74
C ARG A 53 3.32 -19.12 13.96
N ILE A 54 3.19 -18.38 12.87
CA ILE A 54 2.74 -16.98 12.88
C ILE A 54 1.41 -16.89 12.15
N LYS A 55 0.49 -16.11 12.73
CA LYS A 55 -0.76 -15.70 12.08
C LYS A 55 -0.81 -14.19 11.94
N TYR A 56 -1.14 -13.72 10.75
CA TYR A 56 -1.34 -12.30 10.47
C TYR A 56 -2.53 -12.13 9.53
N ARG A 57 -3.09 -10.93 9.46
CA ARG A 57 -4.23 -10.65 8.58
C ARG A 57 -3.99 -9.45 7.67
N GLY A 58 -3.40 -8.37 8.15
CA GLY A 58 -3.03 -7.22 7.32
C GLY A 58 -4.17 -6.77 6.41
N ARG A 59 -3.91 -6.81 5.09
CA ARG A 59 -4.86 -6.50 4.00
C ARG A 59 -5.79 -7.67 3.64
N HIS A 60 -5.51 -8.87 4.12
CA HIS A 60 -6.19 -10.10 3.69
C HIS A 60 -7.59 -10.25 4.30
N ALA A 61 -8.50 -10.82 3.51
CA ALA A 61 -9.82 -11.21 3.98
C ALA A 61 -9.77 -12.28 5.08
N GLN A 62 -8.85 -13.23 4.94
CA GLN A 62 -8.69 -14.37 5.84
C GLN A 62 -7.34 -14.29 6.58
N TRP A 63 -7.26 -14.95 7.73
CA TRP A 63 -5.99 -15.13 8.43
C TRP A 63 -4.99 -15.86 7.54
N GLN A 64 -3.82 -15.24 7.37
CA GLN A 64 -2.65 -15.87 6.79
C GLN A 64 -1.90 -16.62 7.88
N THR A 65 -1.31 -17.75 7.51
CA THR A 65 -0.57 -18.60 8.43
C THR A 65 0.76 -18.97 7.79
N VAL A 66 1.85 -18.79 8.55
CA VAL A 66 3.17 -19.30 8.21
C VAL A 66 3.55 -20.28 9.30
N GLU A 67 3.84 -21.51 8.90
CA GLU A 67 4.19 -22.61 9.79
C GLU A 67 5.66 -22.93 9.64
N ASN A 68 6.32 -23.22 10.76
CA ASN A 68 7.67 -23.74 10.74
C ASN A 68 7.64 -25.25 10.51
N ASP A 69 8.60 -25.76 9.76
CA ASP A 69 8.83 -27.20 9.68
C ASP A 69 9.34 -27.69 11.04
N SER A 70 8.45 -28.38 11.75
CA SER A 70 8.58 -28.75 13.16
C SER A 70 9.79 -29.67 13.44
N LEU A 71 10.42 -30.18 12.38
CA LEU A 71 11.60 -31.04 12.43
C LEU A 71 12.89 -30.27 12.77
N ASN A 72 12.92 -28.95 12.58
CA ASN A 72 14.07 -28.11 12.90
C ASN A 72 13.69 -27.08 13.98
N VAL A 73 13.74 -27.48 15.25
CA VAL A 73 13.77 -26.51 16.36
C VAL A 73 15.09 -25.73 16.24
N GLY A 74 15.04 -24.62 15.53
CA GLY A 74 16.23 -23.87 15.18
C GLY A 74 16.73 -23.02 16.35
N ARG A 75 18.02 -22.69 16.32
CA ARG A 75 18.68 -21.91 17.37
C ARG A 75 18.23 -20.45 17.32
N ILE A 76 18.23 -19.78 18.48
CA ILE A 76 18.03 -18.34 18.58
C ILE A 76 19.16 -17.61 17.84
N SER A 77 18.82 -16.97 16.72
CA SER A 77 19.71 -16.02 16.05
C SER A 77 19.95 -14.78 16.91
N ARG A 78 21.22 -14.42 17.10
CA ARG A 78 21.62 -13.18 17.80
C ARG A 78 22.07 -12.07 16.84
N SER A 79 22.35 -12.44 15.59
CA SER A 79 22.72 -11.54 14.51
C SER A 79 22.36 -12.23 13.19
N VAL A 80 21.77 -11.48 12.28
CA VAL A 80 21.50 -11.87 10.90
C VAL A 80 21.89 -10.67 10.04
N MET A 81 22.62 -10.92 8.95
CA MET A 81 22.94 -9.90 7.97
C MET A 81 21.91 -10.00 6.85
N ILE A 82 21.14 -8.94 6.66
CA ILE A 82 20.13 -8.84 5.61
C ILE A 82 20.52 -7.63 4.78
N GLU A 83 20.78 -7.83 3.50
CA GLU A 83 21.10 -6.77 2.55
C GLU A 83 20.02 -6.76 1.48
N LEU A 84 19.43 -5.60 1.23
CA LEU A 84 18.41 -5.40 0.22
C LEU A 84 19.06 -4.76 -1.00
N ASP A 85 18.83 -5.36 -2.16
CA ASP A 85 19.12 -4.67 -3.41
C ASP A 85 18.04 -3.62 -3.73
N GLN A 86 18.30 -2.77 -4.72
CA GLN A 86 17.35 -1.73 -5.13
C GLN A 86 15.98 -2.31 -5.52
N LYS A 87 15.95 -3.49 -6.14
CA LYS A 87 14.72 -4.13 -6.58
C LYS A 87 13.87 -4.57 -5.39
N ASP A 88 14.49 -5.03 -4.31
CA ASP A 88 13.79 -5.40 -3.09
C ASP A 88 13.28 -4.16 -2.34
N VAL A 89 14.05 -3.08 -2.33
CA VAL A 89 13.59 -1.78 -1.82
C VAL A 89 12.38 -1.28 -2.63
N ASP A 90 12.46 -1.28 -3.97
CA ASP A 90 11.39 -0.83 -4.85
C ASP A 90 10.10 -1.63 -4.65
N LYS A 91 10.20 -2.96 -4.51
CA LYS A 91 9.05 -3.82 -4.21
C LYS A 91 8.41 -3.49 -2.86
N LEU A 92 9.22 -3.28 -1.82
CA LEU A 92 8.71 -2.95 -0.49
C LEU A 92 8.05 -1.57 -0.48
N MET A 93 8.64 -0.58 -1.15
CA MET A 93 8.04 0.74 -1.33
C MET A 93 6.71 0.66 -2.08
N ALA A 94 6.66 -0.06 -3.20
CA ALA A 94 5.42 -0.28 -3.95
C ALA A 94 4.37 -1.03 -3.12
N HIS A 95 4.81 -1.93 -2.24
CA HIS A 95 3.91 -2.61 -1.30
C HIS A 95 3.35 -1.65 -0.26
N THR A 96 4.14 -0.75 0.34
CA THR A 96 3.69 0.15 1.42
C THR A 96 2.95 1.39 0.92
N GLU A 97 3.17 1.82 -0.32
CA GLU A 97 2.57 3.06 -0.85
C GLU A 97 1.04 3.16 -0.67
N PRO A 98 0.21 2.13 -0.92
CA PRO A 98 -1.22 2.18 -0.63
C PRO A 98 -1.56 2.56 0.82
N ASP A 99 -0.76 2.09 1.79
CA ASP A 99 -0.96 2.43 3.21
C ASP A 99 -0.63 3.90 3.49
N GLU A 100 0.41 4.41 2.85
CA GLU A 100 0.83 5.81 2.97
C GLU A 100 -0.22 6.74 2.36
N LEU A 101 -0.77 6.38 1.20
CA LEU A 101 -1.84 7.16 0.58
C LEU A 101 -3.15 7.14 1.39
N ILE A 102 -3.49 6.00 2.01
CA ILE A 102 -4.63 5.94 2.95
C ILE A 102 -4.40 6.89 4.12
N ALA A 103 -3.19 6.93 4.70
CA ALA A 103 -2.87 7.85 5.79
C ALA A 103 -3.06 9.31 5.34
N SER A 104 -2.56 9.69 4.17
CA SER A 104 -2.77 11.04 3.63
C SER A 104 -4.25 11.36 3.38
N LEU A 105 -5.04 10.40 2.90
CA LEU A 105 -6.48 10.60 2.65
C LEU A 105 -7.30 10.70 3.93
N ILE A 106 -6.82 10.13 5.05
CA ILE A 106 -7.39 10.34 6.38
C ILE A 106 -7.11 11.78 6.83
N ASP A 107 -5.87 12.24 6.69
CA ASP A 107 -5.49 13.62 7.04
C ASP A 107 -6.27 14.66 6.22
N LEU A 108 -6.60 14.33 4.97
CA LEU A 108 -7.45 15.14 4.09
C LEU A 108 -8.95 15.05 4.42
N GLY A 109 -9.36 14.18 5.35
CA GLY A 109 -10.75 13.99 5.77
C GLY A 109 -11.61 13.17 4.79
N HIS A 110 -10.99 12.47 3.83
CA HIS A 110 -11.71 11.64 2.86
C HIS A 110 -12.00 10.23 3.36
N ILE A 111 -11.18 9.72 4.29
CA ILE A 111 -11.33 8.40 4.88
C ILE A 111 -11.51 8.57 6.39
N ASP A 112 -12.57 7.96 6.94
CA ASP A 112 -12.81 7.92 8.38
C ASP A 112 -11.81 6.98 9.08
N GLU A 113 -10.92 7.55 9.89
CA GLU A 113 -9.90 6.82 10.64
C GLU A 113 -10.50 5.78 11.61
N SER A 114 -11.71 6.04 12.13
CA SER A 114 -12.38 5.19 13.12
C SER A 114 -12.80 3.84 12.54
N LEU A 115 -12.90 3.75 11.20
CA LEU A 115 -13.23 2.51 10.53
C LEU A 115 -12.09 1.48 10.63
N PRO A 116 -12.42 0.18 10.76
CA PRO A 116 -11.44 -0.88 10.69
C PRO A 116 -10.56 -0.75 9.44
N TYR A 117 -9.24 -0.92 9.59
CA TYR A 117 -8.27 -0.76 8.50
C TYR A 117 -8.67 -1.51 7.23
N ARG A 118 -9.13 -2.76 7.36
CA ARG A 118 -9.55 -3.56 6.20
C ARG A 118 -10.70 -2.93 5.41
N SER A 119 -11.66 -2.30 6.09
CA SER A 119 -12.78 -1.62 5.44
C SER A 119 -12.28 -0.45 4.61
N ARG A 120 -11.41 0.39 5.22
CA ARG A 120 -10.75 1.50 4.53
C ARG A 120 -9.96 1.02 3.31
N PHE A 121 -9.13 -0.02 3.49
CA PHE A 121 -8.30 -0.56 2.42
C PHE A 121 -9.14 -1.13 1.27
N THR A 122 -10.20 -1.90 1.57
CA THR A 122 -11.07 -2.50 0.55
C THR A 122 -11.79 -1.43 -0.27
N GLU A 123 -12.16 -0.32 0.35
CA GLU A 123 -12.79 0.80 -0.34
C GLU A 123 -11.78 1.61 -1.17
N PHE A 124 -10.57 1.82 -0.63
CA PHE A 124 -9.50 2.57 -1.28
C PHE A 124 -8.88 1.85 -2.48
N GLU A 125 -8.62 0.54 -2.34
CA GLU A 125 -7.83 -0.26 -3.29
C GLU A 125 -8.33 -0.16 -4.74
N PRO A 126 -9.64 -0.22 -5.05
CA PRO A 126 -10.12 -0.04 -6.41
C PRO A 126 -9.76 1.33 -7.01
N ARG A 127 -9.75 2.41 -6.22
CA ARG A 127 -9.38 3.76 -6.67
C ARG A 127 -7.89 3.83 -6.99
N TYR A 128 -7.08 3.23 -6.13
CA TYR A 128 -5.63 3.13 -6.32
C TYR A 128 -5.27 2.32 -7.58
N ARG A 129 -5.88 1.14 -7.76
CA ARG A 129 -5.67 0.34 -8.98
C ARG A 129 -6.09 1.09 -10.24
N ARG A 130 -7.17 1.86 -10.17
CA ARG A 130 -7.62 2.68 -11.29
C ARG A 130 -6.61 3.78 -11.64
N ALA A 131 -5.95 4.38 -10.66
CA ALA A 131 -4.85 5.31 -10.91
C ALA A 131 -3.68 4.61 -11.64
N LEU A 132 -3.32 3.39 -11.23
CA LEU A 132 -2.30 2.59 -11.92
C LEU A 132 -2.71 2.23 -13.36
N GLU A 133 -3.99 1.91 -13.59
CA GLU A 133 -4.52 1.64 -14.95
C GLU A 133 -4.44 2.87 -15.86
N TRP A 134 -4.59 4.07 -15.29
CA TRP A 134 -4.33 5.33 -15.98
C TRP A 134 -2.83 5.66 -16.10
N GLY A 135 -1.93 4.77 -15.67
CA GLY A 135 -0.50 4.89 -15.86
C GLY A 135 0.16 5.99 -15.03
N PHE A 136 -0.40 6.37 -13.87
CA PHE A 136 0.31 7.28 -12.96
C PHE A 136 1.50 6.56 -12.31
N THR A 137 2.70 7.12 -12.48
CA THR A 137 3.95 6.59 -11.92
C THR A 137 4.32 7.28 -10.62
N GLU A 138 4.04 8.58 -10.50
CA GLU A 138 4.38 9.34 -9.30
C GLU A 138 3.35 9.08 -8.18
N PRO A 139 3.78 8.83 -6.93
CA PRO A 139 2.87 8.67 -5.80
C PRO A 139 1.96 9.88 -5.59
N GLY A 140 2.48 11.09 -5.84
CA GLY A 140 1.72 12.34 -5.73
C GLY A 140 0.53 12.40 -6.69
N ASP A 141 0.73 11.99 -7.95
CA ASP A 141 -0.35 11.93 -8.94
C ASP A 141 -1.39 10.87 -8.58
N ARG A 142 -0.94 9.71 -8.07
CA ARG A 142 -1.85 8.64 -7.59
C ARG A 142 -2.70 9.12 -6.42
N LEU A 143 -2.10 9.86 -5.48
CA LEU A 143 -2.82 10.49 -4.37
C LEU A 143 -3.83 11.53 -4.88
N ALA A 144 -3.42 12.40 -5.80
CA ALA A 144 -4.30 13.43 -6.38
C ALA A 144 -5.48 12.81 -7.12
N TYR A 145 -5.25 11.77 -7.93
CA TYR A 145 -6.32 11.00 -8.57
C TYR A 145 -7.30 10.41 -7.54
N CYS A 146 -6.78 9.75 -6.50
CA CYS A 146 -7.62 9.14 -5.46
C CYS A 146 -8.44 10.20 -4.72
N ASN A 147 -7.84 11.34 -4.39
CA ASN A 147 -8.51 12.49 -3.78
C ASN A 147 -9.70 12.96 -4.64
N TYR A 148 -9.51 13.13 -5.95
CA TYR A 148 -10.59 13.49 -6.88
C TYR A 148 -11.68 12.41 -6.95
N SER A 149 -11.29 11.13 -6.90
CA SER A 149 -12.25 10.02 -6.82
C SER A 149 -13.12 10.06 -5.56
N TYR A 150 -12.59 10.50 -4.42
CA TYR A 150 -13.38 10.70 -3.20
C TYR A 150 -14.30 11.92 -3.30
N ARG A 151 -13.86 13.00 -3.96
CA ARG A 151 -14.65 14.24 -4.09
C ARG A 151 -15.78 14.15 -5.11
N TYR A 152 -15.54 13.48 -6.23
CA TYR A 152 -16.43 13.46 -7.40
C TYR A 152 -17.01 12.08 -7.70
N GLY A 153 -16.72 11.09 -6.85
CA GLY A 153 -17.21 9.73 -6.97
C GLY A 153 -16.25 8.79 -7.71
N VAL A 154 -16.41 7.48 -7.45
CA VAL A 154 -15.55 6.41 -7.97
C VAL A 154 -15.50 6.32 -9.50
N GLY A 155 -16.49 6.88 -10.18
CA GLY A 155 -16.62 6.87 -11.64
C GLY A 155 -16.36 8.21 -12.32
N PHE A 156 -15.77 9.20 -11.65
CA PHE A 156 -15.55 10.54 -12.21
C PHE A 156 -14.72 10.50 -13.52
N ASP A 157 -13.81 9.53 -13.63
CA ASP A 157 -12.95 9.28 -14.78
C ASP A 157 -13.71 8.76 -16.02
N ARG A 158 -15.00 8.42 -15.88
CA ARG A 158 -15.87 8.01 -16.99
C ARG A 158 -16.51 9.19 -17.70
N HIS A 159 -16.54 10.36 -17.06
CA HIS A 159 -17.05 11.57 -17.69
C HIS A 159 -16.20 11.93 -18.90
N ARG A 160 -16.83 12.18 -20.05
CA ARG A 160 -16.15 12.29 -21.35
C ARG A 160 -14.94 13.22 -21.34
N TYR A 161 -15.06 14.41 -20.74
CA TYR A 161 -13.97 15.39 -20.68
C TYR A 161 -12.80 14.92 -19.81
N ILE A 162 -13.08 14.24 -18.69
CA ILE A 162 -12.03 13.70 -17.81
C ILE A 162 -11.33 12.55 -18.51
N ARG A 163 -12.11 11.65 -19.11
CA ARG A 163 -11.59 10.50 -19.85
C ARG A 163 -10.70 10.93 -21.02
N ASP A 164 -11.13 11.92 -21.80
CA ASP A 164 -10.37 12.42 -22.94
C ASP A 164 -9.06 13.07 -22.47
N ALA A 165 -9.09 13.84 -21.39
CA ALA A 165 -7.91 14.47 -20.81
C ALA A 165 -6.94 13.44 -20.20
N LEU A 166 -7.44 12.44 -19.48
CA LEU A 166 -6.64 11.31 -18.99
C LEU A 166 -5.99 10.53 -20.15
N THR A 167 -6.74 10.32 -21.23
CA THR A 167 -6.22 9.65 -22.43
C THR A 167 -5.12 10.46 -23.12
N ALA A 168 -5.27 11.79 -23.19
CA ALA A 168 -4.24 12.68 -23.69
C ALA A 168 -3.00 12.66 -22.80
N ARG A 169 -3.19 12.74 -21.48
CA ARG A 169 -2.13 12.64 -20.46
C ARG A 169 -1.30 11.37 -20.61
N CYS A 170 -1.94 10.21 -20.83
CA CYS A 170 -1.21 8.96 -21.05
C CYS A 170 -0.26 8.99 -22.27
N ARG A 171 -0.49 9.91 -23.23
CA ARG A 171 0.39 10.08 -24.40
C ARG A 171 1.49 11.11 -24.15
N THR A 172 1.21 12.15 -23.38
CA THR A 172 2.14 13.26 -23.12
C THR A 172 3.04 13.03 -21.90
N GLY A 173 2.61 12.17 -20.96
CA GLY A 173 3.29 11.95 -19.69
C GLY A 173 3.12 13.11 -18.70
N GLU A 174 2.17 14.01 -18.93
CA GLU A 174 1.90 15.12 -18.01
C GLU A 174 1.41 14.64 -16.63
N GLY A 175 1.66 15.44 -15.60
CA GLY A 175 1.17 15.19 -14.25
C GLY A 175 -0.35 15.36 -14.14
N PHE A 176 -0.93 14.86 -13.04
CA PHE A 176 -2.37 14.91 -12.83
C PHE A 176 -2.91 16.35 -12.73
N ASP A 177 -2.19 17.22 -12.00
CA ASP A 177 -2.62 18.61 -11.77
C ASP A 177 -2.69 19.41 -13.09
N ALA A 178 -1.70 19.23 -13.97
CA ALA A 178 -1.69 19.88 -15.28
C ALA A 178 -2.88 19.45 -16.16
N MET A 179 -3.32 18.20 -16.03
CA MET A 179 -4.51 17.69 -16.71
C MET A 179 -5.79 18.31 -16.12
N VAL A 180 -5.87 18.40 -14.80
CA VAL A 180 -7.01 19.01 -14.09
C VAL A 180 -7.22 20.47 -14.49
N ASP A 181 -6.14 21.24 -14.65
CA ASP A 181 -6.20 22.65 -15.04
C ASP A 181 -6.81 22.89 -16.43
N GLN A 182 -6.79 21.87 -17.29
CA GLN A 182 -7.38 21.91 -18.64
C GLN A 182 -8.88 21.57 -18.64
N ILE A 183 -9.42 21.04 -17.54
CA ILE A 183 -10.81 20.66 -17.45
C ILE A 183 -11.70 21.88 -17.18
N PRO A 184 -12.72 22.13 -18.01
CA PRO A 184 -13.65 23.22 -17.77
C PRO A 184 -14.36 23.10 -16.41
N GLY A 185 -14.42 24.20 -15.65
CA GLY A 185 -14.97 24.21 -14.29
C GLY A 185 -16.41 23.67 -14.15
N TRP A 186 -17.23 23.81 -15.20
CA TRP A 186 -18.60 23.29 -15.22
C TRP A 186 -18.67 21.75 -15.13
N VAL A 187 -17.64 21.04 -15.61
CA VAL A 187 -17.53 19.58 -15.54
C VAL A 187 -17.46 19.11 -14.09
N TRP A 188 -16.64 19.78 -13.27
CA TRP A 188 -16.55 19.47 -11.84
C TRP A 188 -17.85 19.73 -11.10
N GLY A 189 -18.57 20.79 -11.50
CA GLY A 189 -19.89 21.11 -10.96
C GLY A 189 -20.95 20.06 -11.33
N GLU A 190 -20.89 19.50 -12.53
CA GLU A 190 -21.75 18.40 -12.97
C GLU A 190 -21.48 17.12 -12.18
N LEU A 191 -20.22 16.68 -12.15
CA LEU A 191 -19.78 15.49 -11.41
C LEU A 191 -20.17 15.55 -9.92
N LYS A 192 -20.02 16.72 -9.29
CA LYS A 192 -20.40 16.91 -7.90
C LYS A 192 -21.91 16.69 -7.69
N ARG A 193 -22.75 17.25 -8.57
CA ARG A 193 -24.22 17.06 -8.49
C ARG A 193 -24.62 15.61 -8.71
N GLU A 194 -23.98 14.92 -9.66
CA GLU A 194 -24.25 13.50 -9.93
C GLU A 194 -23.87 12.62 -8.73
N SER A 195 -22.71 12.87 -8.13
CA SER A 195 -22.26 12.16 -6.93
C SER A 195 -23.22 12.36 -5.75
N GLU A 196 -23.65 13.61 -5.50
CA GLU A 196 -24.62 13.93 -4.45
C GLU A 196 -26.00 13.29 -4.71
N ALA A 197 -26.46 13.25 -5.96
CA ALA A 197 -27.71 12.59 -6.33
C ALA A 197 -27.62 11.06 -6.14
N GLY A 198 -26.50 10.46 -6.53
CA GLY A 198 -26.25 9.02 -6.36
C GLY A 198 -26.20 8.58 -4.89
N LEU A 199 -25.67 9.42 -4.01
CA LEU A 199 -25.67 9.19 -2.56
C LEU A 199 -27.09 9.23 -1.98
N ARG A 200 -27.92 10.19 -2.40
CA ARG A 200 -29.32 10.29 -1.94
C ARG A 200 -30.22 9.15 -2.40
N ALA A 201 -29.92 8.53 -3.54
CA ALA A 201 -30.68 7.40 -4.05
C ALA A 201 -30.37 6.08 -3.34
N GLN A 202 -29.29 6.03 -2.56
CA GLN A 202 -28.80 4.83 -1.84
C GLN A 202 -29.09 4.88 -0.32
N SER A 203 -29.53 6.03 0.19
CA SER A 203 -29.98 6.25 1.58
C SER A 203 -31.48 6.06 1.73
#